data_AF-A0A357K7V0-F1
#
_entry.id   AF-A0A357K7V0-F1
#
_cell.length_a   1.000
_cell.length_b   1.000
_cell.length_c   1.000
_cell.angle_alpha   90.00
_cell.angle_beta   90.00
_cell.angle_gamma   90.00
#
_symmetry.space_group_name_H-M   'P 1'
#
loop_
_entity.id
_entity.type
_entity.pdbx_description
1 polymer ?
#
loop_
_entity_poly.entity_id
_entity_poly.type
_entity_poly.pdbx_seq_one_letter_code
_entity_poly.pdbx_strand_id
1 'polypeptide(L)'
;SGQMNFQVFPLGIGADQQQLSVAFDGAGTFGGGDEAVSGCTDSTACNYNAEATEDDGSCEYTSCVVSGCTDELACNYDAAATEEDGSCDYCSCQRPPTPYTLVVEGVPAVVPGMTTYRFYVTLPDEGDRFSAVFGNNDSNLEVSAPAGAYNSSFNSSWNASGINPAFLPAFPELAADTYATVGLAGPASTSGQAGAADPSIVEDADQMITPFFLTDGATLMESNTLTGASWYVLNTASNGLADDDNRVLIMQVTTAGNVSGQISYQVFPLGVGSDQQQLNVAFDGEGVFGGDEPTVACGCTDDSASNFDPGATYDDGSCVFDVAGCTDAEACNYEEAATVDDGSCVFAEPLLDCEGNCLNDADGDGVCDEAEEGCTDDAACNYDPSAAVEDGTCTYPEEDFLDCEGNCLNDADDDGVCDEIEVLGCTAPDACNYNAEATEDDGTCEYTSCVVSGCTDS
;
A
#
# COMPACT_ATOMS: atom_id res chain seq x y z
N SER A 1 87.21 9.88 -21.35
CA SER A 1 86.13 10.32 -20.46
C SER A 1 85.82 11.80 -20.62
N GLY A 2 84.57 12.18 -20.38
CA GLY A 2 84.09 13.55 -20.36
C GLY A 2 82.70 13.65 -19.71
N GLN A 3 82.18 14.86 -19.57
CA GLN A 3 80.82 15.11 -19.09
C GLN A 3 80.09 15.97 -20.13
N MET A 4 78.93 15.51 -20.60
CA MET A 4 78.06 16.26 -21.50
C MET A 4 76.82 16.70 -20.74
N ASN A 5 76.50 17.99 -20.82
CA ASN A 5 75.31 18.56 -20.21
C ASN A 5 74.30 18.85 -21.32
N PHE A 6 73.10 18.32 -21.15
CA PHE A 6 71.98 18.47 -22.06
C PHE A 6 70.91 19.34 -21.39
N GLN A 7 70.25 20.16 -22.19
CA GLN A 7 69.13 20.97 -21.77
C GLN A 7 67.92 20.49 -22.57
N VAL A 8 66.99 19.83 -21.88
CA VAL A 8 65.85 19.16 -22.52
C VAL A 8 64.59 19.92 -22.20
N PHE A 9 63.74 20.07 -23.21
CA PHE A 9 62.45 20.74 -23.15
C PHE A 9 61.36 19.69 -23.47
N PRO A 10 60.76 19.04 -22.45
CA PRO A 10 59.89 17.89 -22.67
C PRO A 10 58.65 18.16 -23.52
N LEU A 11 58.17 19.41 -23.56
CA LEU A 11 56.94 19.81 -24.27
C LEU A 11 57.16 20.91 -25.32
N GLY A 12 58.34 20.94 -25.94
CA GLY A 12 58.55 21.66 -27.20
C GLY A 12 58.89 23.15 -27.08
N ILE A 13 58.35 23.93 -26.15
CA ILE A 13 58.79 25.33 -25.89
C ILE A 13 58.09 25.85 -24.62
N GLY A 14 58.81 25.94 -23.49
CA GLY A 14 58.25 26.39 -22.21
C GLY A 14 59.23 26.30 -21.04
N ALA A 15 58.93 26.99 -19.93
CA ALA A 15 59.86 27.35 -18.84
C ALA A 15 60.40 26.20 -17.97
N ASP A 16 59.92 24.96 -18.15
CA ASP A 16 60.41 23.80 -17.40
C ASP A 16 61.66 23.20 -18.06
N GLN A 17 62.78 23.87 -17.84
CA GLN A 17 64.10 23.42 -18.30
C GLN A 17 64.66 22.38 -17.34
N GLN A 18 64.82 21.14 -17.81
CA GLN A 18 65.60 20.14 -17.09
C GLN A 18 67.04 20.12 -17.63
N GLN A 19 68.02 20.32 -16.75
CA GLN A 19 69.43 20.14 -17.06
C GLN A 19 69.85 18.72 -16.68
N LEU A 20 70.25 17.93 -17.67
CA LEU A 20 70.72 16.56 -17.50
C LEU A 20 72.22 16.48 -17.79
N SER A 21 73.00 16.03 -16.82
CA SER A 21 74.45 15.89 -16.97
C SER A 21 74.84 14.43 -17.03
N VAL A 22 75.38 13.98 -18.16
CA VAL A 22 75.78 12.58 -18.41
C VAL A 22 77.30 12.48 -18.50
N ALA A 23 77.91 11.73 -17.59
CA ALA A 23 79.33 11.40 -17.65
C ALA A 23 79.54 10.15 -18.52
N PHE A 24 80.60 10.16 -19.34
CA PHE A 24 80.93 9.02 -20.21
C PHE A 24 82.44 8.72 -20.18
N ASP A 25 82.80 7.45 -20.33
CA ASP A 25 84.16 7.01 -20.61
C ASP A 25 84.16 5.81 -21.59
N GLY A 26 84.71 6.01 -22.78
CA GLY A 26 84.62 5.04 -23.88
C GLY A 26 83.38 5.21 -24.77
N ALA A 27 83.10 4.20 -25.60
CA ALA A 27 81.94 4.18 -26.50
C ALA A 27 80.85 3.26 -25.94
N GLY A 28 79.62 3.75 -25.84
CA GLY A 28 78.46 3.05 -25.28
C GLY A 28 77.24 3.97 -25.18
N THR A 29 76.10 3.42 -24.78
CA THR A 29 74.89 4.19 -24.44
C THR A 29 74.99 4.61 -22.97
N PHE A 30 74.85 5.91 -22.70
CA PHE A 30 74.93 6.46 -21.35
C PHE A 30 73.70 7.36 -21.13
N GLY A 31 72.85 6.95 -20.21
CA GLY A 31 71.56 7.55 -19.82
C GLY A 31 71.14 6.90 -18.50
N GLY A 32 70.39 7.62 -17.67
CA GLY A 32 70.08 7.26 -16.28
C GLY A 32 69.66 5.81 -16.08
N GLY A 33 70.00 5.26 -14.91
CA GLY A 33 69.73 3.87 -14.55
C GLY A 33 68.27 3.49 -14.77
N ASP A 34 68.05 2.23 -15.14
CA ASP A 34 66.86 1.48 -14.74
C ASP A 34 66.74 1.60 -13.22
N GLU A 35 66.16 2.70 -12.73
CA GLU A 35 65.57 2.72 -11.42
C GLU A 35 64.35 1.82 -11.55
N ALA A 36 64.43 0.62 -10.97
CA ALA A 36 63.28 -0.26 -10.89
C ALA A 36 62.11 0.53 -10.29
N VAL A 37 61.06 0.71 -11.08
CA VAL A 37 59.84 1.37 -10.61
C VAL A 37 59.10 0.30 -9.82
N SER A 38 59.19 0.38 -8.50
CA SER A 38 58.45 -0.46 -7.56
C SER A 38 56.97 -0.05 -7.56
N GLY A 39 56.08 -1.03 -7.73
CA GLY A 39 54.63 -0.84 -7.65
C GLY A 39 53.88 -2.10 -8.09
N CYS A 40 52.55 -2.12 -7.96
CA CYS A 40 51.78 -3.29 -8.36
C CYS A 40 51.90 -3.57 -9.88
N THR A 41 52.37 -4.77 -10.23
CA THR A 41 52.54 -5.19 -11.64
C THR A 41 51.39 -6.06 -12.17
N ASP A 42 50.44 -6.44 -11.32
CA ASP A 42 49.26 -7.22 -11.71
C ASP A 42 48.19 -6.31 -12.31
N SER A 43 47.88 -6.48 -13.60
CA SER A 43 46.86 -5.69 -14.30
C SER A 43 45.43 -5.89 -13.79
N THR A 44 45.20 -6.88 -12.92
CA THR A 44 43.90 -7.16 -12.30
C THR A 44 43.76 -6.49 -10.93
N ALA A 45 44.82 -5.88 -10.39
CA ALA A 45 44.78 -5.14 -9.15
C ALA A 45 44.26 -3.70 -9.34
N CYS A 46 43.54 -3.20 -8.34
CA CYS A 46 42.94 -1.87 -8.32
C CYS A 46 43.97 -0.73 -8.34
N ASN A 47 45.16 -0.99 -7.82
CA ASN A 47 46.29 -0.06 -7.81
C ASN A 47 47.40 -0.46 -8.79
N TYR A 48 47.07 -1.16 -9.87
CA TYR A 48 48.00 -1.49 -10.94
C TYR A 48 48.75 -0.27 -11.45
N ASN A 49 50.08 -0.38 -11.53
CA ASN A 49 50.94 0.66 -12.08
C ASN A 49 51.61 0.14 -13.36
N ALA A 50 51.20 0.67 -14.52
CA ALA A 50 51.75 0.30 -15.81
C ALA A 50 53.24 0.66 -16.00
N GLU A 51 53.78 1.56 -15.17
CA GLU A 51 55.20 1.93 -15.17
C GLU A 51 56.02 1.05 -14.24
N ALA A 52 55.39 0.24 -13.37
CA ALA A 52 56.10 -0.63 -12.45
C ALA A 52 56.82 -1.76 -13.20
N THR A 53 58.13 -1.87 -12.95
CA THR A 53 58.98 -2.93 -13.50
C THR A 53 59.28 -4.02 -12.49
N GLU A 54 59.00 -3.77 -11.20
CA GLU A 54 59.14 -4.72 -10.10
C GLU A 54 57.93 -4.65 -9.18
N ASP A 55 57.36 -5.81 -8.85
CA ASP A 55 56.29 -5.93 -7.87
C ASP A 55 56.82 -5.70 -6.46
N ASP A 56 56.30 -4.69 -5.77
CA ASP A 56 56.66 -4.35 -4.40
C ASP A 56 55.69 -4.96 -3.36
N GLY A 57 54.75 -5.80 -3.81
CA GLY A 57 53.73 -6.40 -2.98
C GLY A 57 52.63 -5.42 -2.57
N SER A 58 52.56 -4.24 -3.19
CA SER A 58 51.49 -3.27 -2.93
C SER A 58 50.16 -3.62 -3.58
N CYS A 59 50.09 -4.65 -4.44
CA CYS A 59 48.85 -5.01 -5.16
C CYS A 59 47.66 -5.18 -4.22
N GLU A 60 46.61 -4.43 -4.51
CA GLU A 60 45.37 -4.34 -3.77
C GLU A 60 44.21 -4.62 -4.73
N TYR A 61 43.25 -5.46 -4.30
CA TYR A 61 42.22 -6.02 -5.19
C TYR A 61 40.80 -5.63 -4.76
N THR A 62 40.64 -4.80 -3.73
CA THR A 62 39.34 -4.51 -3.12
C THR A 62 38.92 -3.05 -3.26
N SER A 63 39.82 -2.10 -3.50
CA SER A 63 39.49 -0.67 -3.53
C SER A 63 38.80 -0.20 -4.81
N CYS A 64 38.85 -1.01 -5.86
CA CYS A 64 38.12 -0.83 -7.11
C CYS A 64 36.86 -1.69 -7.20
N VAL A 65 36.62 -2.54 -6.20
CA VAL A 65 35.30 -3.17 -6.03
C VAL A 65 34.38 -2.09 -5.52
N VAL A 66 33.44 -1.69 -6.36
CA VAL A 66 32.34 -0.82 -5.96
C VAL A 66 31.21 -1.76 -5.59
N SER A 67 30.99 -1.93 -4.29
CA SER A 67 29.85 -2.66 -3.76
C SER A 67 28.59 -1.81 -3.90
N GLY A 68 27.54 -2.37 -4.46
CA GLY A 68 26.26 -1.72 -4.65
C GLY A 68 25.30 -2.64 -5.40
N CYS A 69 24.11 -2.14 -5.73
CA CYS A 69 23.19 -2.91 -6.53
C CYS A 69 23.62 -2.93 -8.00
N THR A 70 23.82 -4.11 -8.57
CA THR A 70 24.19 -4.31 -9.99
C THR A 70 23.00 -4.72 -10.86
N ASP A 71 21.82 -4.94 -10.27
CA ASP A 71 20.58 -5.24 -10.97
C ASP A 71 19.95 -3.96 -11.54
N GLU A 72 19.89 -3.86 -12.88
CA GLU A 72 19.31 -2.72 -13.60
C GLU A 72 17.80 -2.51 -13.32
N LEU A 73 17.10 -3.51 -12.78
CA LEU A 73 15.70 -3.42 -12.38
C LEU A 73 15.49 -2.83 -10.98
N ALA A 74 16.56 -2.69 -10.19
CA ALA A 74 16.48 -2.11 -8.85
C ALA A 74 16.53 -0.58 -8.87
N CYS A 75 15.88 0.02 -7.89
CA CYS A 75 15.79 1.45 -7.68
C CYS A 75 17.10 2.16 -7.38
N ASN A 76 17.96 1.47 -6.67
CA ASN A 76 19.28 1.93 -6.30
C ASN A 76 20.36 1.26 -7.14
N TYR A 77 20.02 0.82 -8.37
CA TYR A 77 21.00 0.37 -9.35
C TYR A 77 22.14 1.38 -9.46
N ASP A 78 23.36 0.89 -9.26
CA ASP A 78 24.59 1.65 -9.40
C ASP A 78 25.39 1.08 -10.57
N ALA A 79 25.39 1.80 -11.68
CA ALA A 79 26.17 1.43 -12.87
C ALA A 79 27.69 1.38 -12.62
N ALA A 80 28.18 1.96 -11.52
CA ALA A 80 29.57 1.84 -11.11
C ALA A 80 29.81 0.58 -10.25
N ALA A 81 28.77 -0.05 -9.71
CA ALA A 81 28.89 -1.25 -8.89
C ALA A 81 29.38 -2.45 -9.72
N THR A 82 30.39 -3.13 -9.19
CA THR A 82 31.01 -4.30 -9.80
C THR A 82 30.80 -5.57 -8.97
N GLU A 83 30.19 -5.43 -7.78
CA GLU A 83 29.83 -6.52 -6.90
C GLU A 83 28.50 -6.24 -6.20
N GLU A 84 27.58 -7.21 -6.29
CA GLU A 84 26.30 -7.19 -5.59
C GLU A 84 26.49 -7.28 -4.08
N ASP A 85 26.05 -6.25 -3.37
CA ASP A 85 26.12 -6.18 -1.90
C ASP A 85 24.79 -6.50 -1.20
N GLY A 86 23.78 -6.87 -1.98
CA GLY A 86 22.43 -7.14 -1.48
C GLY A 86 21.67 -5.87 -1.09
N SER A 87 22.17 -4.68 -1.44
CA SER A 87 21.45 -3.43 -1.23
C SER A 87 20.33 -3.19 -2.22
N CYS A 88 20.17 -4.02 -3.26
CA CYS A 88 19.12 -3.86 -4.28
C CYS A 88 17.73 -3.70 -3.64
N ASP A 89 17.25 -2.48 -3.73
CA ASP A 89 15.92 -2.06 -3.34
C ASP A 89 15.10 -2.03 -4.61
N TYR A 90 14.04 -2.82 -4.67
CA TYR A 90 13.18 -2.87 -5.84
C TYR A 90 11.86 -2.11 -5.61
N CYS A 91 11.58 -1.65 -4.39
CA CYS A 91 10.27 -1.14 -3.98
C CYS A 91 10.25 0.35 -3.61
N SER A 92 11.38 1.03 -3.46
CA SER A 92 11.41 2.47 -3.13
C SER A 92 11.07 3.42 -4.28
N CYS A 93 11.18 3.00 -5.53
CA CYS A 93 10.65 3.72 -6.69
C CYS A 93 9.32 3.08 -7.06
N GLN A 94 8.28 3.37 -6.28
CA GLN A 94 6.95 3.28 -6.82
C GLN A 94 6.82 4.31 -7.96
N ARG A 95 7.31 3.96 -9.16
CA ARG A 95 6.77 4.53 -10.39
C ARG A 95 5.36 3.94 -10.46
N PRO A 96 4.30 4.76 -10.40
CA PRO A 96 2.97 4.24 -10.68
C PRO A 96 3.06 3.52 -12.02
N PRO A 97 2.46 2.32 -12.16
CA PRO A 97 2.40 1.64 -13.45
C PRO A 97 1.91 2.67 -14.46
N THR A 98 2.74 3.00 -15.45
CA THR A 98 2.35 4.00 -16.43
C THR A 98 1.22 3.36 -17.22
N PRO A 99 -0.01 3.91 -17.19
CA PRO A 99 -1.18 3.22 -17.72
C PRO A 99 -1.22 3.17 -19.26
N TYR A 100 -0.11 3.53 -19.92
CA TYR A 100 0.05 3.59 -21.35
C TYR A 100 0.63 2.25 -21.85
N THR A 101 -0.19 1.49 -22.57
CA THR A 101 0.19 0.20 -23.16
C THR A 101 0.31 0.33 -24.68
N LEU A 102 1.30 -0.32 -25.28
CA LEU A 102 1.34 -0.62 -26.71
C LEU A 102 0.45 -1.84 -27.01
N VAL A 103 -0.43 -1.74 -27.99
CA VAL A 103 -1.27 -2.86 -28.44
C VAL A 103 -0.98 -3.13 -29.91
N VAL A 104 -0.63 -4.36 -30.24
CA VAL A 104 -0.39 -4.82 -31.62
C VAL A 104 -1.48 -5.81 -32.00
N GLU A 105 -2.31 -5.44 -32.97
CA GLU A 105 -3.40 -6.28 -33.47
C GLU A 105 -3.11 -6.70 -34.92
N GLY A 106 -3.17 -8.00 -35.20
CA GLY A 106 -3.04 -8.53 -36.56
C GLY A 106 -4.39 -8.93 -37.14
N VAL A 107 -4.64 -8.51 -38.38
CA VAL A 107 -5.77 -8.99 -39.18
C VAL A 107 -5.30 -9.50 -40.54
N PRO A 108 -5.94 -10.53 -41.13
CA PRO A 108 -5.62 -10.96 -42.48
C PRO A 108 -5.68 -9.79 -43.46
N ALA A 109 -4.58 -9.55 -44.16
CA ALA A 109 -4.50 -8.47 -45.14
C ALA A 109 -5.38 -8.79 -46.36
N VAL A 110 -5.75 -7.75 -47.11
CA VAL A 110 -6.41 -7.91 -48.41
C VAL A 110 -5.46 -8.56 -49.45
N VAL A 111 -4.15 -8.45 -49.22
CA VAL A 111 -3.12 -9.15 -50.00
C VAL A 111 -3.02 -10.60 -49.50
N PRO A 112 -3.27 -11.61 -50.35
CA PRO A 112 -3.31 -13.01 -49.92
C PRO A 112 -2.00 -13.48 -49.26
N GLY A 113 -2.11 -14.10 -48.08
CA GLY A 113 -0.97 -14.67 -47.35
C GLY A 113 -0.18 -13.67 -46.52
N MET A 114 -0.68 -12.43 -46.37
CA MET A 114 -0.10 -11.42 -45.48
C MET A 114 -1.03 -11.10 -44.31
N THR A 115 -0.45 -10.57 -43.24
CA THR A 115 -1.12 -10.04 -42.06
C THR A 115 -0.83 -8.54 -41.97
N THR A 116 -1.87 -7.75 -41.74
CA THR A 116 -1.75 -6.32 -41.43
C THR A 116 -1.78 -6.15 -39.91
N TYR A 117 -0.64 -5.76 -39.35
CA TYR A 117 -0.47 -5.40 -37.95
C TYR A 117 -0.75 -3.92 -37.76
N ARG A 118 -1.63 -3.59 -36.81
CA ARG A 118 -1.90 -2.21 -36.37
C ARG A 118 -1.38 -2.01 -34.96
N PHE A 119 -0.62 -0.95 -34.80
CA PHE A 119 0.02 -0.58 -33.55
C PHE A 119 -0.76 0.58 -32.93
N TYR A 120 -1.27 0.36 -31.73
CA TYR A 120 -2.03 1.33 -30.97
C TYR A 120 -1.32 1.64 -29.66
N VAL A 121 -1.49 2.85 -29.14
CA VAL A 121 -1.15 3.18 -27.76
C VAL A 121 -2.43 3.48 -27.00
N THR A 122 -2.66 2.77 -25.89
CA THR A 122 -3.81 3.00 -25.00
C THR A 122 -3.53 4.22 -24.14
N LEU A 123 -4.50 5.14 -24.08
CA LEU A 123 -4.48 6.34 -23.27
C LEU A 123 -5.69 6.29 -22.32
N PRO A 124 -5.50 6.03 -21.01
CA PRO A 124 -6.62 5.78 -20.09
C PRO A 124 -7.51 6.99 -19.82
N ASP A 125 -6.98 8.21 -19.95
CA ASP A 125 -7.71 9.45 -19.70
C ASP A 125 -8.04 10.16 -21.02
N GLU A 126 -9.27 10.66 -21.15
CA GLU A 126 -9.74 11.38 -22.34
C GLU A 126 -8.97 12.70 -22.61
N GLY A 127 -8.31 13.23 -21.58
CA GLY A 127 -7.44 14.40 -21.67
C GLY A 127 -6.03 14.08 -22.16
N ASP A 128 -5.61 12.82 -22.13
CA ASP A 128 -4.26 12.42 -22.53
C ASP A 128 -4.03 12.66 -24.03
N ARG A 129 -2.81 13.08 -24.37
CA ARG A 129 -2.43 13.37 -25.76
C ARG A 129 -1.20 12.60 -26.17
N PHE A 130 -1.34 11.76 -27.19
CA PHE A 130 -0.22 11.19 -27.90
C PHE A 130 0.48 12.26 -28.75
N SER A 131 1.80 12.27 -28.70
CA SER A 131 2.63 13.28 -29.36
C SER A 131 3.41 12.70 -30.53
N ALA A 132 4.21 11.68 -30.24
CA ALA A 132 5.27 11.25 -31.13
C ALA A 132 5.66 9.79 -30.89
N VAL A 133 6.10 9.13 -31.96
CA VAL A 133 7.01 7.99 -31.87
C VAL A 133 8.41 8.53 -32.20
N PHE A 134 9.41 8.08 -31.47
CA PHE A 134 10.78 8.55 -31.62
C PHE A 134 11.77 7.41 -31.41
N GLY A 135 13.03 7.62 -31.79
CA GLY A 135 14.13 6.72 -31.47
C GLY A 135 15.45 7.48 -31.47
N ASN A 136 16.36 7.16 -30.55
CA ASN A 136 17.72 7.71 -30.45
C ASN A 136 18.64 6.71 -29.72
N ASN A 137 19.87 7.13 -29.38
CA ASN A 137 20.86 6.29 -28.72
C ASN A 137 20.52 5.90 -27.27
N ASP A 138 19.57 6.58 -26.64
CA ASP A 138 19.12 6.30 -25.26
C ASP A 138 17.79 5.53 -25.24
N SER A 139 16.92 5.76 -26.22
CA SER A 139 15.61 5.12 -26.39
C SER A 139 15.49 4.63 -27.83
N ASN A 140 15.85 3.37 -28.06
CA ASN A 140 15.87 2.81 -29.40
C ASN A 140 14.45 2.71 -29.99
N LEU A 141 14.38 2.82 -31.31
CA LEU A 141 13.21 2.48 -32.10
C LEU A 141 13.63 1.43 -33.12
N GLU A 142 13.01 0.27 -33.05
CA GLU A 142 13.26 -0.85 -33.95
C GLU A 142 11.95 -1.54 -34.33
N VAL A 143 11.72 -1.78 -35.62
CA VAL A 143 10.63 -2.63 -36.12
C VAL A 143 11.20 -3.57 -37.17
N SER A 144 11.21 -4.84 -36.84
CA SER A 144 11.65 -5.94 -37.69
C SER A 144 10.45 -6.60 -38.36
N ALA A 145 10.53 -6.73 -39.68
CA ALA A 145 9.60 -7.49 -40.51
C ALA A 145 10.43 -8.41 -41.44
N PRO A 146 10.94 -9.55 -40.96
CA PRO A 146 11.93 -10.35 -41.70
C PRO A 146 11.44 -10.88 -43.06
N ALA A 147 10.13 -11.01 -43.23
CA ALA A 147 9.51 -11.42 -44.50
C ALA A 147 9.31 -10.26 -45.49
N GLY A 148 9.72 -9.04 -45.12
CA GLY A 148 9.56 -7.81 -45.88
C GLY A 148 8.22 -7.12 -45.60
N ALA A 149 8.26 -5.80 -45.42
CA ALA A 149 7.09 -4.94 -45.34
C ALA A 149 6.49 -4.74 -46.74
N TYR A 150 5.17 -4.82 -46.83
CA TYR A 150 4.45 -4.55 -48.07
C TYR A 150 4.26 -3.05 -48.26
N ASN A 151 4.69 -2.55 -49.42
CA ASN A 151 4.44 -1.17 -49.85
C ASN A 151 3.97 -1.15 -51.31
N SER A 152 2.76 -0.63 -51.52
CA SER A 152 2.19 -0.48 -52.85
C SER A 152 2.89 0.64 -53.61
N SER A 153 3.10 0.44 -54.90
CA SER A 153 3.55 1.51 -55.79
C SER A 153 2.56 2.67 -55.94
N PHE A 154 1.34 2.51 -55.42
CA PHE A 154 0.31 3.55 -55.42
C PHE A 154 0.31 4.42 -54.16
N ASN A 155 0.98 3.99 -53.09
CA ASN A 155 1.22 4.84 -51.93
C ASN A 155 2.37 5.81 -52.25
N SER A 156 2.09 7.11 -52.21
CA SER A 156 3.06 8.15 -52.51
C SER A 156 3.61 8.86 -51.27
N SER A 157 3.37 8.33 -50.07
CA SER A 157 3.76 8.94 -48.80
C SER A 157 4.28 7.89 -47.81
N TRP A 158 5.14 8.31 -46.89
CA TRP A 158 5.64 7.45 -45.80
C TRP A 158 4.62 7.28 -44.67
N ASN A 159 3.56 8.10 -44.66
CA ASN A 159 2.52 8.10 -43.65
C ASN A 159 1.12 7.85 -44.25
N ALA A 160 0.12 7.74 -43.38
CA ALA A 160 -1.28 7.46 -43.74
C ALA A 160 -1.87 8.40 -44.82
N SER A 161 -1.32 9.59 -45.04
CA SER A 161 -1.78 10.51 -46.10
C SER A 161 -1.65 9.95 -47.52
N GLY A 162 -0.82 8.93 -47.72
CA GLY A 162 -0.71 8.24 -49.00
C GLY A 162 -1.86 7.27 -49.28
N ILE A 163 -2.66 6.89 -48.28
CA ILE A 163 -3.80 5.97 -48.40
C ILE A 163 -5.03 6.74 -48.86
N ASN A 164 -5.02 7.20 -50.11
CA ASN A 164 -6.13 7.99 -50.66
C ASN A 164 -7.41 7.14 -50.79
N PRO A 165 -8.49 7.46 -50.05
CA PRO A 165 -9.73 6.66 -50.08
C PRO A 165 -10.37 6.55 -51.47
N ALA A 166 -10.13 7.52 -52.36
CA ALA A 166 -10.65 7.50 -53.72
C ALA A 166 -10.03 6.38 -54.60
N PHE A 167 -8.87 5.85 -54.23
CA PHE A 167 -8.18 4.78 -54.97
C PHE A 167 -8.54 3.39 -54.46
N LEU A 168 -8.99 3.24 -53.22
CA LEU A 168 -9.32 1.94 -52.60
C LEU A 168 -10.32 1.08 -53.39
N PRO A 169 -11.37 1.63 -54.05
CA PRO A 169 -12.28 0.80 -54.86
C PRO A 169 -11.62 0.16 -56.09
N ALA A 170 -10.58 0.79 -56.64
CA ALA A 170 -9.86 0.32 -57.82
C ALA A 170 -8.60 -0.48 -57.45
N PHE A 171 -7.97 -0.15 -56.33
CA PHE A 171 -6.73 -0.73 -55.81
C PHE A 171 -6.92 -1.07 -54.32
N PRO A 172 -7.67 -2.12 -53.99
CA PRO A 172 -7.97 -2.47 -52.61
C PRO A 172 -6.70 -2.82 -51.82
N GLU A 173 -5.66 -3.34 -52.47
CA GLU A 173 -4.34 -3.61 -51.89
C GLU A 173 -3.65 -2.40 -51.27
N LEU A 174 -4.00 -1.17 -51.68
CA LEU A 174 -3.49 0.05 -51.05
C LEU A 174 -3.89 0.14 -49.56
N ALA A 175 -4.99 -0.51 -49.13
CA ALA A 175 -5.37 -0.54 -47.71
C ALA A 175 -4.37 -1.32 -46.83
N ALA A 176 -3.56 -2.20 -47.44
CA ALA A 176 -2.55 -3.00 -46.75
C ALA A 176 -1.18 -2.33 -46.72
N ASP A 177 -1.01 -1.10 -47.21
CA ASP A 177 0.29 -0.44 -47.19
C ASP A 177 0.85 -0.30 -45.76
N THR A 178 2.17 -0.32 -45.66
CA THR A 178 2.91 -0.07 -44.42
C THR A 178 3.15 1.43 -44.28
N TYR A 179 2.66 2.05 -43.20
CA TYR A 179 2.75 3.49 -42.99
C TYR A 179 2.84 3.87 -41.50
N ALA A 180 3.49 4.99 -41.21
CA ALA A 180 3.43 5.64 -39.90
C ALA A 180 2.23 6.59 -39.80
N THR A 181 1.73 6.83 -38.59
CA THR A 181 0.62 7.75 -38.36
C THR A 181 0.56 8.24 -36.91
N VAL A 182 -0.37 9.16 -36.64
CA VAL A 182 -0.86 9.46 -35.30
C VAL A 182 -2.37 9.61 -35.41
N GLY A 183 -3.14 8.65 -34.90
CA GLY A 183 -4.60 8.65 -34.84
C GLY A 183 -5.35 8.62 -36.17
N LEU A 184 -4.68 8.39 -37.31
CA LEU A 184 -5.31 8.45 -38.64
C LEU A 184 -5.01 7.19 -39.48
N ALA A 185 -6.01 6.64 -40.15
CA ALA A 185 -5.85 5.54 -41.13
C ALA A 185 -5.81 6.02 -42.60
N GLY A 186 -5.75 7.34 -42.80
CA GLY A 186 -5.76 7.99 -44.11
C GLY A 186 -5.37 9.47 -44.00
N PRO A 187 -5.51 10.26 -45.07
CA PRO A 187 -5.17 11.69 -45.05
C PRO A 187 -6.02 12.48 -44.05
N ALA A 188 -5.37 13.35 -43.27
CA ALA A 188 -6.05 14.26 -42.34
C ALA A 188 -7.11 15.14 -43.03
N SER A 189 -6.83 15.57 -44.27
CA SER A 189 -7.77 16.36 -45.07
C SER A 189 -9.10 15.67 -45.38
N THR A 190 -9.16 14.34 -45.27
CA THR A 190 -10.33 13.51 -45.56
C THR A 190 -10.83 12.72 -44.35
N SER A 191 -10.22 12.88 -43.17
CA SER A 191 -10.55 12.11 -41.97
C SER A 191 -11.93 12.46 -41.38
N GLY A 192 -12.46 13.64 -41.71
CA GLY A 192 -13.66 14.17 -41.08
C GLY A 192 -13.44 14.74 -39.67
N GLN A 193 -12.21 14.70 -39.16
CA GLN A 193 -11.84 15.19 -37.84
C GLN A 193 -11.30 16.63 -37.92
N ALA A 194 -12.00 17.57 -37.27
CA ALA A 194 -11.64 18.98 -37.30
C ALA A 194 -10.33 19.24 -36.53
N GLY A 195 -9.35 19.85 -37.19
CA GLY A 195 -8.04 20.10 -36.60
C GLY A 195 -7.11 18.89 -36.60
N ALA A 196 -7.41 17.85 -37.40
CA ALA A 196 -6.46 16.77 -37.64
C ALA A 196 -5.29 17.25 -38.52
N ALA A 197 -4.12 16.66 -38.31
CA ALA A 197 -2.91 16.95 -39.08
C ALA A 197 -2.18 15.66 -39.45
N ASP A 198 -1.68 15.58 -40.68
CA ASP A 198 -0.77 14.51 -41.08
C ASP A 198 0.54 14.64 -40.29
N PRO A 199 1.16 13.53 -39.84
CA PRO A 199 2.35 13.60 -39.02
C PRO A 199 3.53 14.19 -39.79
N SER A 200 4.33 14.98 -39.09
CA SER A 200 5.64 15.46 -39.56
C SER A 200 6.73 14.46 -39.18
N ILE A 201 7.85 14.48 -39.88
CA ILE A 201 9.00 13.63 -39.59
C ILE A 201 10.29 14.44 -39.52
N VAL A 202 11.16 14.03 -38.60
CA VAL A 202 12.56 14.41 -38.53
C VAL A 202 13.34 13.11 -38.43
N GLU A 203 14.41 12.97 -39.20
CA GLU A 203 15.23 11.76 -39.20
C GLU A 203 16.69 12.10 -39.44
N ASP A 204 17.59 11.29 -38.88
CA ASP A 204 19.01 11.33 -39.16
C ASP A 204 19.24 11.01 -40.63
N ALA A 205 20.06 11.83 -41.30
CA ALA A 205 20.41 11.62 -42.70
C ALA A 205 21.22 10.34 -42.92
N ASP A 206 21.93 9.87 -41.89
CA ASP A 206 22.75 8.65 -41.93
C ASP A 206 21.96 7.39 -41.52
N GLN A 207 20.79 7.53 -40.90
CA GLN A 207 19.88 6.42 -40.53
C GLN A 207 18.41 6.85 -40.68
N MET A 208 17.94 6.91 -41.94
CA MET A 208 16.56 7.26 -42.26
C MET A 208 15.60 6.10 -41.98
N ILE A 209 14.43 6.40 -41.41
CA ILE A 209 13.35 5.42 -41.16
C ILE A 209 12.31 5.41 -42.28
N THR A 210 12.18 6.51 -43.05
CA THR A 210 11.22 6.60 -44.16
C THR A 210 11.32 5.50 -45.22
N PRO A 211 12.51 4.93 -45.55
CA PRO A 211 12.58 3.84 -46.52
C PRO A 211 11.76 2.60 -46.15
N PHE A 212 11.54 2.33 -44.86
CA PHE A 212 10.71 1.22 -44.40
C PHE A 212 9.24 1.35 -44.83
N PHE A 213 8.76 2.58 -45.01
CA PHE A 213 7.39 2.88 -45.45
C PHE A 213 7.27 3.12 -46.96
N LEU A 214 8.39 3.14 -47.69
CA LEU A 214 8.42 3.53 -49.11
C LEU A 214 9.02 2.45 -50.01
N THR A 215 9.66 1.43 -49.43
CA THR A 215 10.39 0.39 -50.16
C THR A 215 9.76 -0.97 -49.91
N ASP A 216 9.07 -1.49 -50.92
CA ASP A 216 8.50 -2.83 -50.87
C ASP A 216 9.58 -3.88 -50.56
N GLY A 217 9.30 -4.73 -49.57
CA GLY A 217 10.23 -5.73 -49.05
C GLY A 217 11.23 -5.23 -48.02
N ALA A 218 11.11 -3.98 -47.51
CA ALA A 218 11.97 -3.50 -46.42
C ALA A 218 11.82 -4.37 -45.17
N THR A 219 12.93 -4.78 -44.55
CA THR A 219 12.90 -5.77 -43.46
C THR A 219 13.10 -5.18 -42.07
N LEU A 220 13.61 -3.95 -41.97
CA LEU A 220 13.98 -3.32 -40.71
C LEU A 220 13.78 -1.81 -40.80
N MET A 221 13.15 -1.25 -39.77
CA MET A 221 13.20 0.16 -39.42
C MET A 221 14.00 0.29 -38.13
N GLU A 222 15.00 1.17 -38.08
CA GLU A 222 15.86 1.34 -36.91
C GLU A 222 16.21 2.82 -36.75
N SER A 223 16.21 3.30 -35.50
CA SER A 223 16.70 4.64 -35.13
C SER A 223 17.35 4.59 -33.75
N ASN A 224 18.68 4.50 -33.73
CA ASN A 224 19.51 4.43 -32.52
C ASN A 224 20.72 5.39 -32.55
N THR A 225 20.78 6.33 -33.49
CA THR A 225 21.82 7.36 -33.47
C THR A 225 21.54 8.45 -32.42
N LEU A 226 22.55 9.26 -32.12
CA LEU A 226 22.42 10.44 -31.26
C LEU A 226 21.39 11.45 -31.78
N THR A 227 21.27 11.59 -33.11
CA THR A 227 20.28 12.49 -33.73
C THR A 227 18.91 11.83 -33.76
N GLY A 228 18.87 10.54 -34.08
CA GLY A 228 17.67 9.73 -34.07
C GLY A 228 16.65 10.14 -35.13
N ALA A 229 15.42 9.69 -34.94
CA ALA A 229 14.29 9.97 -35.79
C ALA A 229 13.02 10.08 -34.96
N SER A 230 12.04 10.85 -35.44
CA SER A 230 10.72 10.95 -34.84
C SER A 230 9.68 11.35 -35.87
N TRP A 231 8.53 10.69 -35.83
CA TRP A 231 7.32 11.22 -36.42
C TRP A 231 6.35 11.68 -35.33
N TYR A 232 5.75 12.85 -35.55
CA TYR A 232 4.96 13.52 -34.52
C TYR A 232 3.86 14.39 -35.11
N VAL A 233 2.90 14.73 -34.25
CA VAL A 233 1.94 15.81 -34.47
C VAL A 233 2.10 16.84 -33.36
N LEU A 234 1.69 18.09 -33.62
CA LEU A 234 1.68 19.09 -32.57
C LEU A 234 0.57 18.77 -31.56
N ASN A 235 0.75 19.20 -30.31
CA ASN A 235 -0.27 19.03 -29.25
C ASN A 235 -1.63 19.68 -29.57
N THR A 236 -1.69 20.56 -30.58
CA THR A 236 -2.92 21.17 -31.10
C THR A 236 -3.67 20.27 -32.09
N ALA A 237 -3.05 19.20 -32.58
CA ALA A 237 -3.67 18.27 -33.51
C ALA A 237 -4.72 17.42 -32.76
N SER A 238 -5.92 17.38 -33.33
CA SER A 238 -7.04 16.63 -32.71
C SER A 238 -6.82 15.12 -32.74
N ASN A 239 -6.09 14.61 -33.75
CA ASN A 239 -5.77 13.19 -33.92
C ASN A 239 -4.66 12.67 -32.98
N GLY A 240 -4.13 13.53 -32.09
CA GLY A 240 -3.33 13.07 -30.95
C GLY A 240 -4.17 12.65 -29.75
N LEU A 241 -5.48 12.92 -29.74
CA LEU A 241 -6.40 12.40 -28.73
C LEU A 241 -6.79 10.95 -29.05
N ALA A 242 -7.11 10.20 -28.01
CA ALA A 242 -7.60 8.84 -28.13
C ALA A 242 -8.93 8.76 -28.91
N ASP A 243 -9.14 7.63 -29.58
CA ASP A 243 -10.43 7.25 -30.17
C ASP A 243 -11.42 6.76 -29.10
N ASP A 244 -12.61 6.31 -29.54
CA ASP A 244 -13.67 5.82 -28.65
C ASP A 244 -13.25 4.57 -27.83
N ASP A 245 -12.19 3.86 -28.25
CA ASP A 245 -11.62 2.71 -27.54
C ASP A 245 -10.48 3.14 -26.60
N ASN A 246 -10.28 4.45 -26.38
CA ASN A 246 -9.15 5.01 -25.63
C ASN A 246 -7.78 4.66 -26.24
N ARG A 247 -7.68 4.61 -27.58
CA ARG A 247 -6.43 4.27 -28.28
C ARG A 247 -6.03 5.28 -29.35
N VAL A 248 -4.74 5.35 -29.64
CA VAL A 248 -4.20 6.11 -30.77
C VAL A 248 -3.44 5.16 -31.69
N LEU A 249 -3.87 5.06 -32.95
CA LEU A 249 -3.12 4.33 -33.98
C LEU A 249 -1.80 5.06 -34.27
N ILE A 250 -0.66 4.39 -34.19
CA ILE A 250 0.66 5.00 -34.41
C ILE A 250 1.38 4.49 -35.66
N MET A 251 1.02 3.29 -36.13
CA MET A 251 1.62 2.67 -37.31
C MET A 251 0.76 1.50 -37.80
N GLN A 252 0.86 1.21 -39.10
CA GLN A 252 0.39 -0.03 -39.70
C GLN A 252 1.56 -0.70 -40.44
N VAL A 253 1.76 -2.00 -40.24
CA VAL A 253 2.79 -2.81 -40.94
C VAL A 253 2.12 -4.03 -41.52
N THR A 254 2.30 -4.27 -42.82
CA THR A 254 1.82 -5.51 -43.44
C THR A 254 2.99 -6.36 -43.90
N THR A 255 2.99 -7.64 -43.54
CA THR A 255 4.02 -8.59 -43.96
C THR A 255 3.47 -10.02 -44.02
N ALA A 256 4.19 -10.93 -44.67
CA ALA A 256 3.85 -12.37 -44.71
C ALA A 256 4.33 -13.15 -43.47
N GLY A 257 5.08 -12.50 -42.57
CA GLY A 257 5.61 -13.08 -41.33
C GLY A 257 5.12 -12.33 -40.09
N ASN A 258 5.86 -12.47 -38.99
CA ASN A 258 5.60 -11.72 -37.77
C ASN A 258 6.38 -10.40 -37.77
N VAL A 259 5.98 -9.49 -36.90
CA VAL A 259 6.68 -8.26 -36.57
C VAL A 259 7.23 -8.35 -35.14
N SER A 260 8.40 -7.78 -34.89
CA SER A 260 8.98 -7.67 -33.55
C SER A 260 9.87 -6.44 -33.45
N GLY A 261 10.25 -6.04 -32.24
CA GLY A 261 11.18 -4.94 -32.04
C GLY A 261 10.86 -4.14 -30.78
N GLN A 262 11.11 -2.83 -30.85
CA GLN A 262 11.01 -1.91 -29.75
C GLN A 262 10.46 -0.56 -30.22
N ILE A 263 9.40 -0.05 -29.60
CA ILE A 263 8.79 1.25 -29.93
C ILE A 263 8.99 2.22 -28.77
N SER A 264 9.65 3.34 -29.04
CA SER A 264 9.71 4.47 -28.12
C SER A 264 8.69 5.55 -28.49
N TYR A 265 7.87 5.99 -27.53
CA TYR A 265 6.79 6.94 -27.77
C TYR A 265 6.58 7.94 -26.63
N GLN A 266 5.96 9.09 -26.96
CA GLN A 266 5.73 10.20 -26.05
C GLN A 266 4.23 10.49 -25.89
N VAL A 267 3.81 10.61 -24.62
CA VAL A 267 2.46 11.01 -24.21
C VAL A 267 2.54 12.25 -23.31
N PHE A 268 1.58 13.15 -23.43
CA PHE A 268 1.34 14.25 -22.51
C PHE A 268 0.09 13.94 -21.68
N PRO A 269 0.25 13.54 -20.40
CA PRO A 269 -0.87 13.34 -19.50
C PRO A 269 -1.74 14.59 -19.41
N LEU A 270 -3.06 14.44 -19.56
CA LEU A 270 -4.03 15.54 -19.59
C LEU A 270 -3.70 16.67 -20.61
N GLY A 271 -2.84 16.38 -21.59
CA GLY A 271 -2.35 17.35 -22.58
C GLY A 271 -1.36 18.38 -22.03
N VAL A 272 -0.83 18.17 -20.82
CA VAL A 272 0.10 19.10 -20.16
C VAL A 272 1.53 18.78 -20.57
N GLY A 273 2.15 19.70 -21.30
CA GLY A 273 3.50 19.51 -21.84
C GLY A 273 4.61 19.32 -20.80
N SER A 274 4.45 19.87 -19.59
CA SER A 274 5.43 19.69 -18.50
C SER A 274 5.45 18.28 -17.93
N ASP A 275 4.36 17.54 -18.10
CA ASP A 275 4.14 16.24 -17.47
C ASP A 275 4.46 15.10 -18.44
N GLN A 276 5.18 15.42 -19.51
CA GLN A 276 5.50 14.49 -20.60
C GLN A 276 6.06 13.16 -20.06
N GLN A 277 5.55 12.07 -20.61
CA GLN A 277 6.06 10.74 -20.38
C GLN A 277 6.63 10.18 -21.68
N GLN A 278 7.80 9.56 -21.58
CA GLN A 278 8.46 8.84 -22.64
C GLN A 278 8.56 7.38 -22.22
N LEU A 279 8.08 6.49 -23.07
CA LEU A 279 8.06 5.05 -22.83
C LEU A 279 8.84 4.36 -23.94
N ASN A 280 9.48 3.23 -23.61
CA ASN A 280 10.26 2.44 -24.55
C ASN A 280 9.85 0.97 -24.42
N VAL A 281 8.99 0.48 -25.31
CA VAL A 281 8.28 -0.80 -25.15
C VAL A 281 8.73 -1.82 -26.19
N ALA A 282 9.24 -2.97 -25.72
CA ALA A 282 9.54 -4.11 -26.58
C ALA A 282 8.27 -4.90 -26.93
N PHE A 283 8.21 -5.46 -28.14
CA PHE A 283 7.08 -6.29 -28.60
C PHE A 283 7.56 -7.44 -29.50
N ASP A 284 6.81 -8.54 -29.48
CA ASP A 284 7.00 -9.68 -30.39
C ASP A 284 5.63 -10.23 -30.82
N GLY A 285 5.26 -9.99 -32.08
CA GLY A 285 3.97 -10.38 -32.65
C GLY A 285 2.79 -9.55 -32.16
N GLU A 286 1.63 -10.20 -32.06
CA GLU A 286 0.38 -9.61 -31.58
C GLU A 286 0.31 -9.66 -30.06
N GLY A 287 -0.27 -8.63 -29.43
CA GLY A 287 -0.40 -8.58 -27.97
C GLY A 287 -0.59 -7.19 -27.42
N VAL A 288 -0.68 -7.12 -26.08
CA VAL A 288 -0.59 -5.90 -25.30
C VAL A 288 0.77 -5.93 -24.61
N PHE A 289 1.54 -4.85 -24.76
CA PHE A 289 2.93 -4.71 -24.35
C PHE A 289 3.10 -3.38 -23.62
N GLY A 290 4.01 -3.29 -22.66
CA GLY A 290 4.08 -2.11 -21.78
C GLY A 290 2.82 -1.99 -20.92
N GLY A 291 2.70 -0.91 -20.14
CA GLY A 291 1.72 -0.82 -19.04
C GLY A 291 2.10 -1.63 -17.80
N ASP A 292 2.80 -2.73 -18.05
CA ASP A 292 3.72 -3.36 -17.13
C ASP A 292 5.13 -3.20 -17.75
N GLU A 293 5.93 -2.26 -17.23
CA GLU A 293 7.35 -2.60 -17.00
C GLU A 293 7.36 -3.90 -16.15
N PRO A 294 8.45 -4.65 -15.97
CA PRO A 294 8.46 -5.63 -14.88
C PRO A 294 8.08 -4.84 -13.62
N THR A 295 6.80 -4.90 -13.24
CA THR A 295 6.35 -4.40 -11.97
C THR A 295 7.12 -5.35 -11.09
N VAL A 296 8.21 -4.84 -10.52
CA VAL A 296 8.69 -5.39 -9.28
C VAL A 296 7.42 -5.42 -8.45
N ALA A 297 6.86 -6.61 -8.32
CA ALA A 297 5.57 -6.77 -7.72
C ALA A 297 5.87 -6.67 -6.23
N CYS A 298 5.78 -5.44 -5.77
CA CYS A 298 6.06 -5.04 -4.40
C CYS A 298 4.79 -5.22 -3.61
N GLY A 299 4.89 -5.97 -2.53
CA GLY A 299 3.80 -6.26 -1.62
C GLY A 299 4.26 -7.29 -0.60
N CYS A 300 3.40 -7.63 0.35
CA CYS A 300 3.79 -8.62 1.34
C CYS A 300 3.97 -10.01 0.71
N THR A 301 5.20 -10.54 0.75
CA THR A 301 5.51 -11.88 0.22
C THR A 301 5.35 -13.01 1.24
N ASP A 302 5.05 -12.67 2.50
CA ASP A 302 4.87 -13.66 3.57
C ASP A 302 3.42 -14.16 3.60
N ASP A 303 3.23 -15.45 3.34
CA ASP A 303 1.89 -16.09 3.26
C ASP A 303 1.17 -16.18 4.61
N SER A 304 1.86 -15.90 5.71
CA SER A 304 1.29 -15.82 7.06
C SER A 304 0.80 -14.43 7.45
N ALA A 305 1.11 -13.40 6.66
CA ALA A 305 0.60 -12.05 6.86
C ALA A 305 -0.84 -11.89 6.36
N SER A 306 -1.62 -11.04 7.01
CA SER A 306 -3.02 -10.79 6.65
C SER A 306 -3.19 -9.97 5.36
N ASN A 307 -2.15 -9.28 4.91
CA ASN A 307 -2.10 -8.59 3.62
C ASN A 307 -1.16 -9.27 2.60
N PHE A 308 -0.94 -10.59 2.72
CA PHE A 308 -0.18 -11.36 1.74
C PHE A 308 -0.68 -11.09 0.31
N ASP A 309 0.24 -10.72 -0.58
CA ASP A 309 -0.02 -10.49 -2.00
C ASP A 309 0.59 -11.64 -2.82
N PRO A 310 -0.22 -12.55 -3.38
CA PRO A 310 0.28 -13.64 -4.22
C PRO A 310 0.87 -13.18 -5.56
N GLY A 311 0.63 -11.91 -5.95
CA GLY A 311 1.27 -11.27 -7.09
C GLY A 311 2.65 -10.71 -6.76
N ALA A 312 2.99 -10.50 -5.48
CA ALA A 312 4.26 -9.91 -5.07
C ALA A 312 5.44 -10.87 -5.23
N THR A 313 6.52 -10.38 -5.82
CA THR A 313 7.81 -11.07 -5.94
C THR A 313 8.89 -10.48 -5.02
N TYR A 314 8.67 -9.27 -4.50
CA TYR A 314 9.59 -8.60 -3.58
C TYR A 314 8.81 -7.98 -2.41
N ASP A 315 9.33 -8.18 -1.19
CA ASP A 315 8.73 -7.64 0.02
C ASP A 315 8.99 -6.13 0.11
N ASP A 316 7.92 -5.33 0.21
CA ASP A 316 7.98 -3.88 0.41
C ASP A 316 7.93 -3.48 1.89
N GLY A 317 7.99 -4.45 2.79
CA GLY A 317 7.89 -4.26 4.23
C GLY A 317 6.46 -3.93 4.69
N SER A 318 5.46 -4.07 3.82
CA SER A 318 4.06 -3.82 4.15
C SER A 318 3.41 -4.96 4.95
N CYS A 319 4.08 -6.11 5.14
CA CYS A 319 3.49 -7.27 5.82
C CYS A 319 2.87 -6.91 7.17
N VAL A 320 1.56 -7.13 7.27
CA VAL A 320 0.76 -6.99 8.47
C VAL A 320 0.60 -8.39 9.06
N PHE A 321 1.21 -8.61 10.22
CA PHE A 321 1.03 -9.86 10.95
C PHE A 321 -0.04 -9.65 12.00
N ASP A 322 -1.03 -10.53 11.98
CA ASP A 322 -2.08 -10.51 12.99
C ASP A 322 -1.50 -10.96 14.33
N VAL A 323 -1.56 -10.09 15.33
CA VAL A 323 -1.20 -10.43 16.70
C VAL A 323 -2.47 -10.92 17.38
N ALA A 324 -2.52 -12.24 17.60
CA ALA A 324 -3.61 -12.89 18.31
C ALA A 324 -3.54 -12.55 19.82
N GLY A 325 -4.64 -12.04 20.37
CA GLY A 325 -4.78 -11.73 21.80
C GLY A 325 -6.13 -11.07 22.08
N CYS A 326 -6.41 -10.70 23.33
CA CYS A 326 -7.66 -10.03 23.65
C CYS A 326 -7.67 -8.58 23.15
N THR A 327 -8.61 -8.24 22.28
CA THR A 327 -8.73 -6.89 21.67
C THR A 327 -9.73 -5.96 22.36
N ASP A 328 -10.46 -6.46 23.36
CA ASP A 328 -11.47 -5.69 24.09
C ASP A 328 -10.85 -4.94 25.26
N ALA A 329 -10.89 -3.60 25.23
CA ALA A 329 -10.32 -2.74 26.27
C ALA A 329 -11.02 -2.85 27.63
N GLU A 330 -12.21 -3.46 27.70
CA GLU A 330 -12.94 -3.72 28.95
C GLU A 330 -12.56 -5.07 29.59
N ALA A 331 -11.76 -5.91 28.91
CA ALA A 331 -11.32 -7.19 29.43
C ALA A 331 -10.07 -7.05 30.33
N CYS A 332 -9.98 -7.94 31.31
CA CYS A 332 -8.90 -8.00 32.31
C CYS A 332 -7.53 -8.38 31.74
N ASN A 333 -7.52 -9.06 30.59
CA ASN A 333 -6.31 -9.44 29.87
C ASN A 333 -6.22 -8.74 28.51
N TYR A 334 -6.77 -7.54 28.37
CA TYR A 334 -6.62 -6.72 27.18
C TYR A 334 -5.15 -6.58 26.77
N GLU A 335 -4.88 -6.80 25.48
CA GLU A 335 -3.55 -6.65 24.89
C GLU A 335 -3.57 -5.57 23.81
N GLU A 336 -2.95 -4.41 24.08
CA GLU A 336 -2.90 -3.28 23.13
C GLU A 336 -2.25 -3.62 21.79
N ALA A 337 -1.35 -4.61 21.77
CA ALA A 337 -0.68 -5.06 20.55
C ALA A 337 -1.53 -6.05 19.74
N ALA A 338 -2.61 -6.61 20.30
CA ALA A 338 -3.44 -7.58 19.61
C ALA A 338 -4.25 -6.90 18.50
N THR A 339 -4.15 -7.42 17.28
CA THR A 339 -4.91 -6.96 16.11
C THR A 339 -6.04 -7.91 15.73
N VAL A 340 -6.04 -9.12 16.30
CA VAL A 340 -7.07 -10.14 16.09
C VAL A 340 -7.46 -10.76 17.44
N ASP A 341 -8.76 -10.76 17.72
CA ASP A 341 -9.32 -11.45 18.89
C ASP A 341 -9.19 -12.96 18.74
N ASP A 342 -8.47 -13.59 19.66
CA ASP A 342 -8.30 -15.04 19.72
C ASP A 342 -9.31 -15.72 20.65
N GLY A 343 -10.24 -14.95 21.22
CA GLY A 343 -11.24 -15.41 22.17
C GLY A 343 -10.69 -15.65 23.57
N SER A 344 -9.48 -15.15 23.87
CA SER A 344 -8.88 -15.24 25.20
C SER A 344 -9.41 -14.20 26.19
N CYS A 345 -10.26 -13.25 25.79
CA CYS A 345 -10.76 -12.20 26.66
C CYS A 345 -11.45 -12.75 27.93
N VAL A 346 -10.95 -12.32 29.08
CA VAL A 346 -11.47 -12.59 30.42
C VAL A 346 -12.06 -11.31 30.95
N PHE A 347 -13.35 -11.33 31.29
CA PHE A 347 -14.04 -10.20 31.90
C PHE A 347 -14.19 -10.44 33.40
N ALA A 348 -14.19 -9.35 34.17
CA ALA A 348 -14.53 -9.42 35.58
C ALA A 348 -15.97 -9.90 35.75
N GLU A 349 -16.24 -10.66 36.83
CA GLU A 349 -17.62 -11.01 37.17
C GLU A 349 -18.39 -9.76 37.60
N PRO A 350 -19.73 -9.73 37.47
CA PRO A 350 -20.53 -8.61 37.95
C PRO A 350 -20.19 -8.25 39.39
N LEU A 351 -20.07 -6.95 39.67
CA LEU A 351 -19.70 -6.38 40.98
C LEU A 351 -18.22 -6.54 41.38
N LEU A 352 -17.41 -7.27 40.61
CA LEU A 352 -15.99 -7.46 40.88
C LEU A 352 -15.10 -6.69 39.89
N ASP A 353 -13.87 -6.42 40.31
CA ASP A 353 -12.77 -6.02 39.45
C ASP A 353 -12.01 -7.23 38.86
N CYS A 354 -10.99 -6.96 38.07
CA CYS A 354 -10.19 -7.98 37.40
C CYS A 354 -9.31 -8.83 38.31
N GLU A 355 -9.08 -8.36 39.53
CA GLU A 355 -8.39 -9.08 40.58
C GLU A 355 -9.36 -9.87 41.48
N GLY A 356 -10.67 -9.76 41.22
CA GLY A 356 -11.73 -10.41 41.97
C GLY A 356 -12.11 -9.70 43.27
N ASN A 357 -11.76 -8.42 43.42
CA ASN A 357 -12.19 -7.60 44.55
C ASN A 357 -13.52 -6.92 44.23
N CYS A 358 -14.32 -6.67 45.26
CA CYS A 358 -15.55 -5.91 45.11
C CYS A 358 -15.29 -4.47 44.67
N LEU A 359 -16.09 -4.00 43.71
CA LEU A 359 -16.06 -2.61 43.25
C LEU A 359 -16.52 -1.65 44.35
N ASN A 360 -17.45 -2.10 45.19
CA ASN A 360 -17.91 -1.44 46.40
C ASN A 360 -18.00 -2.48 47.53
N ASP A 361 -17.24 -2.24 48.60
CA ASP A 361 -17.20 -3.03 49.83
C ASP A 361 -16.91 -2.05 50.97
N ALA A 362 -17.98 -1.51 51.56
CA ALA A 362 -17.91 -0.42 52.52
C ALA A 362 -17.45 -0.89 53.90
N ASP A 363 -17.72 -2.13 54.27
CA ASP A 363 -17.44 -2.68 55.60
C ASP A 363 -16.18 -3.58 55.64
N GLY A 364 -15.68 -3.99 54.47
CA GLY A 364 -14.43 -4.70 54.26
C GLY A 364 -14.51 -6.20 54.55
N ASP A 365 -15.69 -6.80 54.52
CA ASP A 365 -15.90 -8.22 54.84
C ASP A 365 -15.64 -9.17 53.65
N GLY A 366 -15.51 -8.61 52.43
CA GLY A 366 -15.25 -9.33 51.18
C GLY A 366 -16.50 -9.77 50.42
N VAL A 367 -17.69 -9.37 50.86
CA VAL A 367 -18.94 -9.36 50.09
C VAL A 367 -19.10 -7.96 49.49
N CYS A 368 -19.68 -7.87 48.29
CA CYS A 368 -19.89 -6.55 47.67
C CYS A 368 -21.19 -5.96 48.20
N ASP A 369 -21.23 -4.66 48.49
CA ASP A 369 -22.39 -3.97 49.06
C ASP A 369 -23.69 -4.31 48.27
N GLU A 370 -23.62 -4.36 46.94
CA GLU A 370 -24.79 -4.68 46.10
C GLU A 370 -25.29 -6.13 46.21
N ALA A 371 -24.54 -7.02 46.85
CA ALA A 371 -24.88 -8.41 47.13
C ALA A 371 -25.24 -8.66 48.61
N GLU A 372 -25.19 -7.63 49.46
CA GLU A 372 -25.57 -7.68 50.88
C GLU A 372 -27.08 -7.51 51.05
N GLU A 373 -27.82 -8.54 50.67
CA GLU A 373 -29.28 -8.57 50.78
C GLU A 373 -29.75 -8.92 52.20
N GLY A 374 -30.67 -8.11 52.73
CA GLY A 374 -31.34 -8.35 54.02
C GLY A 374 -32.27 -7.20 54.40
N CYS A 375 -32.76 -7.21 55.64
CA CYS A 375 -33.60 -6.13 56.13
C CYS A 375 -32.76 -4.93 56.58
N THR A 376 -32.94 -3.78 55.93
CA THR A 376 -32.17 -2.55 56.16
C THR A 376 -32.85 -1.55 57.09
N ASP A 377 -34.11 -1.82 57.48
CA ASP A 377 -34.88 -0.98 58.39
C ASP A 377 -34.53 -1.26 59.85
N ASP A 378 -33.93 -0.28 60.54
CA ASP A 378 -33.49 -0.41 61.93
C ASP A 378 -34.65 -0.57 62.94
N ALA A 379 -35.90 -0.33 62.51
CA ALA A 379 -37.11 -0.57 63.28
C ALA A 379 -37.70 -1.99 63.10
N ALA A 380 -37.17 -2.79 62.17
CA ALA A 380 -37.67 -4.14 61.92
C ALA A 380 -37.08 -5.17 62.90
N CYS A 381 -37.84 -6.22 63.18
CA CYS A 381 -37.49 -7.30 64.09
C CYS A 381 -36.34 -8.19 63.62
N ASN A 382 -36.11 -8.24 62.31
CA ASN A 382 -35.03 -8.96 61.67
C ASN A 382 -34.06 -8.02 60.96
N TYR A 383 -33.92 -6.78 61.44
CA TYR A 383 -32.89 -5.84 60.95
C TYR A 383 -31.52 -6.51 60.91
N ASP A 384 -30.87 -6.45 59.75
CA ASP A 384 -29.54 -6.97 59.50
C ASP A 384 -28.56 -5.80 59.32
N PRO A 385 -27.66 -5.54 60.29
CA PRO A 385 -26.71 -4.45 60.19
C PRO A 385 -25.62 -4.65 59.13
N SER A 386 -25.49 -5.86 58.56
CA SER A 386 -24.63 -6.16 57.39
C SER A 386 -25.39 -6.13 56.06
N ALA A 387 -26.68 -5.80 56.04
CA ALA A 387 -27.41 -5.62 54.78
C ALA A 387 -27.25 -4.18 54.27
N ALA A 388 -26.80 -4.04 53.01
CA ALA A 388 -26.82 -2.77 52.28
C ALA A 388 -27.96 -2.68 51.26
N VAL A 389 -28.61 -3.82 50.93
CA VAL A 389 -29.72 -3.91 49.98
C VAL A 389 -30.96 -4.50 50.66
N GLU A 390 -32.05 -3.73 50.65
CA GLU A 390 -33.34 -4.19 51.15
C GLU A 390 -33.92 -5.31 50.28
N ASP A 391 -34.06 -6.51 50.86
CA ASP A 391 -34.58 -7.70 50.16
C ASP A 391 -36.10 -7.91 50.33
N GLY A 392 -36.74 -7.05 51.11
CA GLY A 392 -38.18 -7.11 51.40
C GLY A 392 -38.53 -8.19 52.41
N THR A 393 -37.56 -8.74 53.14
CA THR A 393 -37.79 -9.69 54.22
C THR A 393 -38.04 -9.02 55.57
N CYS A 394 -38.02 -7.70 55.68
CA CYS A 394 -38.33 -7.00 56.93
C CYS A 394 -39.66 -7.45 57.54
N THR A 395 -39.57 -7.85 58.81
CA THR A 395 -40.67 -8.26 59.67
C THR A 395 -40.81 -7.24 60.77
N TYR A 396 -42.04 -6.89 61.09
CA TYR A 396 -42.37 -5.90 62.11
C TYR A 396 -43.28 -6.57 63.15
N PRO A 397 -43.42 -5.99 64.35
CA PRO A 397 -44.40 -6.45 65.32
C PRO A 397 -45.80 -6.52 64.71
N GLU A 398 -46.62 -7.48 65.15
CA GLU A 398 -47.97 -7.68 64.59
C GLU A 398 -48.87 -6.45 64.79
N GLU A 399 -48.65 -5.70 65.87
CA GLU A 399 -49.39 -4.50 66.23
C GLU A 399 -48.44 -3.46 66.85
N ASP A 400 -48.73 -2.16 66.71
CA ASP A 400 -47.86 -1.07 67.17
C ASP A 400 -47.62 -1.04 68.70
N PHE A 401 -48.44 -1.77 69.48
CA PHE A 401 -48.32 -1.90 70.93
C PHE A 401 -47.58 -3.17 71.37
N LEU A 402 -47.08 -3.96 70.42
CA LEU A 402 -46.28 -5.17 70.68
C LEU A 402 -44.80 -4.96 70.30
N ASP A 403 -43.91 -5.68 70.98
CA ASP A 403 -42.52 -5.86 70.55
C ASP A 403 -42.39 -7.02 69.55
N CYS A 404 -41.17 -7.26 69.09
CA CYS A 404 -40.85 -8.28 68.09
C CYS A 404 -41.03 -9.73 68.55
N GLU A 405 -41.13 -9.94 69.87
CA GLU A 405 -41.42 -11.23 70.48
C GLU A 405 -42.92 -11.37 70.83
N GLY A 406 -43.72 -10.36 70.52
CA GLY A 406 -45.17 -10.32 70.78
C GLY A 406 -45.52 -9.97 72.23
N ASN A 407 -44.61 -9.35 72.98
CA ASN A 407 -44.91 -8.81 74.31
C ASN A 407 -45.43 -7.38 74.22
N CYS A 408 -46.22 -6.96 75.19
CA CYS A 408 -46.72 -5.59 75.27
C CYS A 408 -45.59 -4.58 75.51
N LEU A 409 -45.58 -3.49 74.74
CA LEU A 409 -44.69 -2.35 75.00
C LEU A 409 -45.09 -1.60 76.27
N ASN A 410 -46.40 -1.56 76.55
CA ASN A 410 -46.98 -1.03 77.77
C ASN A 410 -47.96 -2.08 78.33
N ASP A 411 -47.61 -2.60 79.50
CA ASP A 411 -48.44 -3.49 80.32
C ASP A 411 -48.16 -3.07 81.76
N ALA A 412 -49.05 -2.25 82.32
CA ALA A 412 -48.81 -1.58 83.59
C ALA A 412 -48.94 -2.53 84.80
N ASP A 413 -49.70 -3.62 84.66
CA ASP A 413 -49.99 -4.56 85.74
C ASP A 413 -49.44 -5.99 85.51
N ASP A 414 -48.73 -6.20 84.40
CA ASP A 414 -48.05 -7.42 83.97
C ASP A 414 -49.02 -8.62 83.79
N ASP A 415 -50.28 -8.38 83.41
CA ASP A 415 -51.30 -9.43 83.25
C ASP A 415 -51.29 -10.10 81.86
N GLY A 416 -50.52 -9.55 80.91
CA GLY A 416 -50.37 -10.04 79.55
C GLY A 416 -51.38 -9.47 78.55
N VAL A 417 -52.22 -8.51 78.95
CA VAL A 417 -53.05 -7.68 78.06
C VAL A 417 -52.43 -6.29 78.00
N CYS A 418 -52.17 -5.78 76.80
CA CYS A 418 -51.52 -4.47 76.67
C CYS A 418 -52.47 -3.33 77.03
N ASP A 419 -51.97 -2.30 77.71
CA ASP A 419 -52.73 -1.13 78.18
C ASP A 419 -53.63 -0.54 77.07
N GLU A 420 -53.14 -0.50 75.82
CA GLU A 420 -53.86 0.06 74.67
C GLU A 420 -55.11 -0.72 74.25
N ILE A 421 -55.21 -2.00 74.60
CA ILE A 421 -56.32 -2.89 74.26
C ILE A 421 -57.11 -3.34 75.50
N GLU A 422 -56.82 -2.76 76.66
CA GLU A 422 -57.55 -3.05 77.87
C GLU A 422 -59.03 -2.65 77.77
N VAL A 423 -59.89 -3.56 78.21
CA VAL A 423 -61.31 -3.32 78.36
C VAL A 423 -61.57 -2.99 79.82
N LEU A 424 -61.86 -1.72 80.08
CA LEU A 424 -62.23 -1.23 81.41
C LEU A 424 -63.60 -1.78 81.85
N GLY A 425 -63.66 -2.29 83.07
CA GLY A 425 -64.92 -2.66 83.71
C GLY A 425 -64.71 -3.55 84.92
N CYS A 426 -65.78 -3.95 85.58
CA CYS A 426 -65.61 -4.79 86.76
C CYS A 426 -65.12 -6.21 86.40
N THR A 427 -63.88 -6.54 86.79
CA THR A 427 -63.26 -7.86 86.58
C THR A 427 -63.61 -8.88 87.67
N ALA A 428 -64.23 -8.44 88.77
CA ALA A 428 -64.61 -9.31 89.90
C ALA A 428 -65.84 -10.18 89.59
N PRO A 429 -65.73 -11.53 89.49
CA PRO A 429 -66.84 -12.41 89.07
C PRO A 429 -68.06 -12.42 90.00
N ASP A 430 -67.89 -11.94 91.23
CA ASP A 430 -68.91 -11.86 92.27
C ASP A 430 -69.64 -10.51 92.32
N ALA A 431 -69.24 -9.55 91.47
CA ALA A 431 -69.96 -8.29 91.32
C ALA A 431 -71.21 -8.45 90.44
N CYS A 432 -72.24 -7.68 90.76
CA CYS A 432 -73.51 -7.64 90.04
C CYS A 432 -73.37 -7.06 88.63
N ASN A 433 -72.36 -6.21 88.39
CA ASN A 433 -72.00 -5.65 87.09
C ASN A 433 -70.70 -6.23 86.53
N TYR A 434 -70.31 -7.45 86.94
CA TYR A 434 -69.18 -8.17 86.37
C TYR A 434 -69.24 -8.18 84.83
N ASN A 435 -68.14 -7.79 84.19
CA ASN A 435 -67.98 -7.85 82.75
C ASN A 435 -66.92 -8.91 82.41
N ALA A 436 -67.33 -10.00 81.77
CA ALA A 436 -66.41 -11.07 81.38
C ALA A 436 -65.44 -10.67 80.24
N GLU A 437 -65.71 -9.55 79.56
CA GLU A 437 -64.82 -8.97 78.56
C GLU A 437 -63.88 -7.93 79.18
N ALA A 438 -64.06 -7.52 80.44
CA ALA A 438 -63.15 -6.57 81.08
C ALA A 438 -61.81 -7.25 81.40
N THR A 439 -60.74 -6.59 80.99
CA THR A 439 -59.36 -7.00 81.27
C THR A 439 -58.74 -6.13 82.37
N GLU A 440 -59.28 -4.93 82.64
CA GLU A 440 -58.80 -4.06 83.72
C GLU A 440 -59.95 -3.51 84.59
N ASP A 441 -59.76 -3.52 85.92
CA ASP A 441 -60.77 -3.05 86.88
C ASP A 441 -60.81 -1.53 86.98
N ASP A 442 -61.87 -0.94 86.42
CA ASP A 442 -62.10 0.51 86.47
C ASP A 442 -62.65 1.01 87.82
N GLY A 443 -62.76 0.12 88.81
CA GLY A 443 -63.28 0.41 90.15
C GLY A 443 -64.80 0.58 90.20
N THR A 444 -65.52 0.21 89.13
CA THR A 444 -66.99 0.30 89.08
C THR A 444 -67.70 -0.92 89.64
N CYS A 445 -66.99 -1.93 90.15
CA CYS A 445 -67.59 -3.14 90.74
C CYS A 445 -68.64 -2.83 91.82
N GLU A 446 -69.85 -3.35 91.60
CA GLU A 446 -71.04 -3.12 92.42
C GLU A 446 -71.60 -4.46 92.90
N TYR A 447 -71.78 -4.61 94.21
CA TYR A 447 -72.08 -5.91 94.82
C TYR A 447 -73.49 -5.98 95.44
N THR A 448 -74.30 -4.94 95.30
CA THR A 448 -75.57 -4.80 96.04
C THR A 448 -76.82 -4.82 95.17
N SER A 449 -76.74 -4.52 93.88
CA SER A 449 -77.93 -4.35 93.02
C SER A 449 -78.58 -5.68 92.63
N CYS A 450 -77.83 -6.77 92.62
CA CYS A 450 -78.30 -8.12 92.35
C CYS A 450 -78.72 -8.89 93.61
N VAL A 451 -78.57 -8.30 94.80
CA VAL A 451 -78.97 -8.92 96.06
C VAL A 451 -80.43 -8.57 96.37
N VAL A 452 -81.35 -9.44 95.95
CA VAL A 452 -82.78 -9.31 96.30
C VAL A 452 -82.93 -9.47 97.81
N SER A 453 -83.19 -8.36 98.51
CA SER A 453 -83.43 -8.32 99.95
C SER A 453 -84.84 -8.87 100.25
N GLY A 454 -84.96 -10.19 100.38
CA GLY A 454 -86.15 -10.88 100.87
C GLY A 454 -86.03 -11.18 102.36
N CYS A 455 -86.83 -10.51 103.19
CA CYS A 455 -86.98 -10.83 104.61
C CYS A 455 -87.57 -12.24 104.81
N THR A 456 -87.07 -13.00 105.80
CA THR A 456 -87.80 -14.15 106.37
C THR A 456 -88.26 -13.82 107.78
N ASP A 457 -89.57 -13.94 107.96
CA ASP A 457 -90.38 -13.62 109.13
C ASP A 457 -90.27 -14.69 110.25
N SER A 458 -90.58 -14.22 111.46
CA SER A 458 -90.83 -14.91 112.77
C SER A 458 -89.70 -15.67 113.47
#